data_AF-G5IK94-F1
#
_entry.id   AF-G5IK94-F1
#
_cell.length_a   1.000
_cell.length_b   1.000
_cell.length_c   1.000
_cell.angle_alpha   90.00
_cell.angle_beta   90.00
_cell.angle_gamma   90.00
#
_symmetry.space_group_name_H-M   'P 1'
#
loop_
_entity.id
_entity.type
_entity.pdbx_description
1 polymer ?
#
loop_
_entity_poly.entity_id
_entity_poly.type
_entity_poly.pdbx_seq_one_letter_code
_entity_poly.pdbx_strand_id
1 'polypeptide(L)'
;MEEVTEQISYRPLRPAISRELREHIEDRREEYEREGMRTEEAEKRAVEAMGDAVSIGTDLNAIHRVQHAPALTALTFVLLMAGFALTAYMQWTPEQEMGGYLYYLIAPLLLLVVTWKGYPFLVRCWRPVMVAVILIYLVQAGMFGVTGFGWSMPGRAGVVYFSILMLAPVLTMIIYRFRKSQKKLVVLFAAVTTLWIGLVTFNIPYRNMTAMVLFLFSICGTICFLFYRKILLWNMRTLMAVSLGCAAMTGAVFVTSSGQRTLLQIFLHPEEAVYSTWDDAYNSVLIQNLLSRTPLTHGLELSPEEQMNYGTGAWYFADKDERQIGLDATNLDTEEKLREFRQKSDALWEEGVLPRYIDYQESNVTLWDMLPQHYHNNYVIATGIFLFGWIPGMALVAVLLLFYVLLFSCILKIRGILASSLAFCCGQCLLWQGVFYLLGNFGHQYGTFPNLPMVSEGRISILFNMFLLGMIFSAYRYDRVMGVMMEGESTAGTGSGNRRKIKYSMIWGHKGIDI
;
A
#
# COMPACT_ATOMS: atom_id res chain seq x y z
N MET A 1 -18.23 -6.31 -27.87
CA MET A 1 -19.49 -5.85 -27.24
C MET A 1 -19.63 -6.26 -25.78
N GLU A 2 -19.60 -7.55 -25.44
CA GLU A 2 -19.74 -8.01 -24.04
C GLU A 2 -18.78 -7.30 -23.07
N GLU A 3 -17.51 -7.15 -23.44
CA GLU A 3 -16.50 -6.49 -22.60
C GLU A 3 -16.79 -5.01 -22.29
N VAL A 4 -17.41 -4.29 -23.25
CA VAL A 4 -17.83 -2.90 -23.03
C VAL A 4 -19.02 -2.89 -22.07
N THR A 5 -19.99 -3.77 -22.28
CA THR A 5 -21.17 -3.87 -21.39
C THR A 5 -20.81 -4.31 -19.97
N GLU A 6 -19.74 -5.10 -19.79
CA GLU A 6 -19.18 -5.46 -18.48
C GLU A 6 -18.62 -4.24 -17.73
N GLN A 7 -18.04 -3.28 -18.45
CA GLN A 7 -17.52 -2.03 -17.88
C GLN A 7 -18.61 -1.01 -17.55
N ILE A 8 -19.79 -1.13 -18.17
CA ILE A 8 -20.91 -0.25 -17.89
C ILE A 8 -21.51 -0.59 -16.53
N SER A 9 -21.41 0.37 -15.63
CA SER A 9 -21.89 0.34 -14.26
C SER A 9 -23.40 0.08 -14.11
N TYR A 10 -24.19 0.82 -14.87
CA TYR A 10 -25.64 0.84 -14.78
C TYR A 10 -26.26 -0.22 -15.71
N ARG A 11 -26.64 -1.36 -15.12
CA ARG A 11 -27.17 -2.52 -15.86
C ARG A 11 -28.35 -2.20 -16.79
N PRO A 12 -29.35 -1.36 -16.41
CA PRO A 12 -30.48 -1.06 -17.28
C PRO A 12 -30.10 -0.31 -18.58
N LEU A 13 -28.98 0.41 -18.61
CA LEU A 13 -28.52 1.12 -19.82
C LEU A 13 -27.79 0.21 -20.82
N ARG A 14 -27.36 -0.99 -20.39
CA ARG A 14 -26.52 -1.88 -21.20
C ARG A 14 -27.16 -2.26 -22.54
N PRO A 15 -28.46 -2.61 -22.63
CA PRO A 15 -29.06 -2.96 -23.91
C PRO A 15 -29.08 -1.79 -24.89
N ALA A 16 -29.40 -0.57 -24.40
CA ALA A 16 -29.46 0.62 -25.24
C ALA A 16 -28.07 1.01 -25.79
N ILE A 17 -27.06 1.10 -24.91
CA ILE A 17 -25.69 1.42 -25.31
C ILE A 17 -25.10 0.31 -26.20
N SER A 18 -25.39 -0.96 -25.88
CA SER A 18 -24.91 -2.06 -26.71
C SER A 18 -25.51 -2.05 -28.12
N ARG A 19 -26.73 -1.54 -28.28
CA ARG A 19 -27.33 -1.37 -29.60
C ARG A 19 -26.67 -0.22 -30.34
N GLU A 20 -26.54 0.95 -29.71
CA GLU A 20 -25.91 2.13 -30.32
C GLU A 20 -24.46 1.86 -30.76
N LEU A 21 -23.67 1.20 -29.91
CA LEU A 21 -22.30 0.84 -30.27
C LEU A 21 -22.24 -0.20 -31.40
N ARG A 22 -23.23 -1.10 -31.51
CA ARG A 22 -23.29 -2.06 -32.61
C ARG A 22 -23.65 -1.36 -33.92
N GLU A 23 -24.65 -0.49 -33.88
CA GLU A 23 -25.03 0.36 -35.02
C GLU A 23 -23.81 1.18 -35.49
N HIS A 24 -23.07 1.81 -34.58
CA HIS A 24 -21.88 2.58 -34.95
C HIS A 24 -20.75 1.72 -35.56
N ILE A 25 -20.55 0.49 -35.09
CA ILE A 25 -19.58 -0.45 -35.68
C ILE A 25 -20.02 -0.87 -37.10
N GLU A 26 -21.32 -1.13 -37.27
CA GLU A 26 -21.88 -1.49 -38.58
C GLU A 26 -21.76 -0.32 -39.57
N ASP A 27 -22.08 0.90 -39.16
CA ASP A 27 -21.93 2.11 -39.99
C ASP A 27 -20.48 2.28 -40.49
N ARG A 28 -19.50 2.06 -39.60
CA ARG A 28 -18.06 2.13 -39.96
C ARG A 28 -17.61 0.98 -40.85
N ARG A 29 -18.13 -0.23 -40.63
CA ARG A 29 -17.85 -1.35 -41.52
C ARG A 29 -18.32 -1.04 -42.94
N GLU A 30 -19.55 -0.54 -43.08
CA GLU A 30 -20.13 -0.17 -44.37
C GLU A 30 -19.41 1.00 -45.05
N GLU A 31 -18.84 1.93 -44.28
CA GLU A 31 -17.94 2.96 -44.80
C GLU A 31 -16.66 2.35 -45.40
N TYR A 32 -15.97 1.46 -44.66
CA TYR A 32 -14.75 0.80 -45.16
C TYR A 32 -15.00 -0.13 -46.35
N GLU A 33 -16.16 -0.80 -46.41
CA GLU A 33 -16.55 -1.60 -47.57
C GLU A 33 -16.78 -0.72 -48.81
N ARG A 34 -17.38 0.47 -48.64
CA ARG A 34 -17.54 1.46 -49.72
C ARG A 34 -16.21 2.02 -50.21
N GLU A 35 -15.20 2.10 -49.33
CA GLU A 35 -13.82 2.44 -49.69
C GLU A 35 -13.08 1.30 -50.40
N GLY A 36 -13.73 0.15 -50.64
CA GLY A 36 -13.18 -0.98 -51.39
C GLY A 36 -12.45 -2.02 -50.53
N MET A 37 -12.57 -1.94 -49.20
CA MET A 37 -11.98 -2.93 -48.28
C MET A 37 -12.81 -4.21 -48.26
N ARG A 38 -12.16 -5.37 -48.13
CA ARG A 38 -12.87 -6.65 -47.97
C ARG A 38 -13.62 -6.67 -46.64
N THR A 39 -14.79 -7.29 -46.61
CA THR A 39 -15.67 -7.38 -45.43
C THR A 39 -14.96 -7.81 -44.14
N GLU A 40 -14.10 -8.84 -44.18
CA GLU A 40 -13.36 -9.29 -42.98
C GLU A 40 -12.35 -8.23 -42.48
N GLU A 41 -11.68 -7.52 -43.40
CA GLU A 41 -10.74 -6.45 -43.06
C GLU A 41 -11.49 -5.20 -42.57
N ALA A 42 -12.62 -4.87 -43.20
CA ALA A 42 -13.50 -3.77 -42.82
C ALA A 42 -14.09 -3.98 -41.42
N GLU A 43 -14.55 -5.20 -41.10
CA GLU A 43 -15.06 -5.54 -39.78
C GLU A 43 -13.96 -5.41 -38.72
N LYS A 44 -12.79 -6.00 -38.97
CA LYS A 44 -11.65 -5.91 -38.06
C LYS A 44 -11.25 -4.44 -37.82
N ARG A 45 -11.16 -3.65 -38.90
CA ARG A 45 -10.81 -2.22 -38.82
C ARG A 45 -11.88 -1.41 -38.11
N ALA A 46 -13.17 -1.70 -38.33
CA ALA A 46 -14.27 -1.06 -37.61
C ALA A 46 -14.20 -1.34 -36.11
N VAL A 47 -13.91 -2.58 -35.71
CA VAL A 47 -13.71 -2.95 -34.30
C VAL A 47 -12.46 -2.29 -33.72
N GLU A 48 -11.34 -2.28 -34.44
CA GLU A 48 -10.10 -1.61 -34.00
C GLU A 48 -10.31 -0.10 -33.84
N ALA A 49 -11.09 0.53 -34.72
CA ALA A 49 -11.43 1.95 -34.68
C ALA A 49 -12.31 2.35 -33.48
N MET A 50 -12.97 1.39 -32.82
CA MET A 50 -13.70 1.65 -31.57
C MET A 50 -12.76 1.82 -30.38
N GLY A 51 -11.57 1.23 -30.42
CA GLY A 51 -10.59 1.28 -29.34
C GLY A 51 -10.85 0.28 -28.20
N ASP A 52 -10.20 0.52 -27.05
CA ASP A 52 -10.21 -0.40 -25.91
C ASP A 52 -11.54 -0.38 -25.14
N ALA A 53 -12.18 -1.54 -25.00
CA ALA A 53 -13.49 -1.68 -24.37
C ALA A 53 -13.56 -1.12 -22.94
N VAL A 54 -12.44 -1.20 -22.20
CA VAL A 54 -12.36 -0.66 -20.84
C VAL A 54 -12.32 0.86 -20.83
N SER A 55 -11.60 1.48 -21.76
CA SER A 55 -11.60 2.94 -21.93
C SER A 55 -13.00 3.44 -22.30
N ILE A 56 -13.64 2.83 -23.30
CA ILE A 56 -15.00 3.22 -23.75
C ILE A 56 -15.98 3.17 -22.57
N GLY A 57 -15.99 2.06 -21.81
CA GLY A 57 -16.85 1.93 -20.65
C GLY A 57 -16.56 2.96 -19.55
N THR A 58 -15.29 3.33 -19.34
CA THR A 58 -14.89 4.36 -18.38
C THR A 58 -15.36 5.75 -18.82
N ASP A 59 -15.21 6.09 -20.09
CA ASP A 59 -15.65 7.37 -20.65
C ASP A 59 -17.19 7.49 -20.61
N LEU A 60 -17.92 6.41 -20.90
CA LEU A 60 -19.39 6.34 -20.75
C LEU A 60 -19.85 6.55 -19.30
N ASN A 61 -19.15 5.96 -18.33
CA ASN A 61 -19.43 6.17 -16.91
C ASN A 61 -19.11 7.61 -16.47
N ALA A 62 -18.10 8.25 -17.06
CA ALA A 62 -17.67 9.61 -16.71
C ALA A 62 -18.69 10.71 -17.07
N ILE A 63 -19.50 10.49 -18.11
CA ILE A 63 -20.55 11.42 -18.57
C ILE A 63 -21.70 11.51 -17.56
N HIS A 64 -21.84 10.52 -16.69
CA HIS A 64 -22.94 10.37 -15.75
C HIS A 64 -22.51 10.68 -14.30
N ARG A 65 -23.43 11.22 -13.48
CA ARG A 65 -23.12 11.78 -12.14
C ARG A 65 -22.19 10.89 -11.29
N VAL A 66 -21.09 11.51 -10.87
CA VAL A 66 -20.01 10.96 -10.03
C VAL A 66 -20.49 10.53 -8.65
N GLN A 67 -20.03 9.37 -8.16
CA GLN A 67 -20.23 8.96 -6.77
C GLN A 67 -19.17 9.52 -5.82
N HIS A 68 -19.60 9.83 -4.60
CA HIS A 68 -18.73 10.24 -3.50
C HIS A 68 -18.85 9.25 -2.33
N ALA A 69 -17.79 9.14 -1.54
CA ALA A 69 -17.73 8.31 -0.34
C ALA A 69 -17.54 9.20 0.91
N PRO A 70 -18.53 10.03 1.28
CA PRO A 70 -18.33 11.14 2.22
C PRO A 70 -17.83 10.68 3.60
N ALA A 71 -18.35 9.57 4.13
CA ALA A 71 -17.91 9.03 5.42
C ALA A 71 -16.42 8.59 5.39
N LEU A 72 -16.01 7.89 4.33
CA LEU A 72 -14.62 7.47 4.17
C LEU A 72 -13.70 8.67 3.94
N THR A 73 -14.11 9.65 3.11
CA THR A 73 -13.36 10.88 2.89
C THR A 73 -13.19 11.71 4.15
N ALA A 74 -14.26 11.87 4.95
CA ALA A 74 -14.20 12.57 6.22
C ALA A 74 -13.25 11.86 7.21
N LEU A 75 -13.34 10.54 7.30
CA LEU A 75 -12.46 9.77 8.18
C LEU A 75 -10.99 9.82 7.72
N THR A 76 -10.72 9.75 6.42
CA THR A 76 -9.38 9.96 5.85
C THR A 76 -8.83 11.33 6.21
N PHE A 77 -9.65 12.39 6.12
CA PHE A 77 -9.24 13.74 6.51
C PHE A 77 -8.92 13.82 8.00
N VAL A 78 -9.77 13.25 8.87
CA VAL A 78 -9.53 13.19 10.32
C VAL A 78 -8.23 12.46 10.64
N LEU A 79 -7.97 11.31 9.99
CA LEU A 79 -6.74 10.54 10.21
C LEU A 79 -5.50 11.28 9.72
N LEU A 80 -5.56 11.98 8.58
CA LEU A 80 -4.45 12.81 8.11
C LEU A 80 -4.15 13.98 9.06
N MET A 81 -5.19 14.65 9.57
CA MET A 81 -5.04 15.72 10.54
C MET A 81 -4.49 15.21 11.88
N ALA A 82 -4.96 14.04 12.33
CA ALA A 82 -4.44 13.38 13.52
C ALA A 82 -2.97 12.99 13.36
N GLY A 83 -2.59 12.43 12.20
CA GLY A 83 -1.20 12.12 11.86
C GLY A 83 -0.31 13.37 11.87
N PHE A 84 -0.75 14.45 11.22
CA PHE A 84 -0.04 15.72 11.23
C PHE A 84 0.13 16.31 12.65
N ALA A 85 -0.93 16.30 13.45
CA ALA A 85 -0.88 16.78 14.84
C ALA A 85 0.06 15.91 15.71
N LEU A 86 0.05 14.59 15.50
CA LEU A 86 0.94 13.67 16.21
C LEU A 86 2.40 13.89 15.81
N THR A 87 2.68 14.05 14.51
CA THR A 87 4.03 14.41 14.03
C THR A 87 4.52 15.68 14.74
N ALA A 88 3.69 16.71 14.86
CA ALA A 88 4.07 17.95 15.54
C ALA A 88 4.30 17.80 17.06
N TYR A 89 3.79 16.73 17.67
CA TYR A 89 3.93 16.44 19.10
C TYR A 89 5.16 15.55 19.43
N MET A 90 5.62 14.74 18.48
CA MET A 90 6.79 13.86 18.68
C MET A 90 8.10 14.66 18.66
N GLN A 91 9.12 14.23 19.42
CA GLN A 91 10.45 14.86 19.39
C GLN A 91 11.25 14.35 18.19
N TRP A 92 11.32 15.15 17.15
CA TRP A 92 12.08 14.86 15.93
C TRP A 92 13.45 15.54 15.97
N THR A 93 14.44 14.95 15.31
CA THR A 93 15.68 15.70 15.03
C THR A 93 15.42 16.76 13.95
N PRO A 94 16.15 17.88 13.92
CA PRO A 94 15.96 18.95 12.93
C PRO A 94 16.00 18.44 11.46
N GLU A 95 16.83 17.45 11.16
CA GLU A 95 16.93 16.84 9.83
C GLU A 95 15.70 15.98 9.48
N GLN A 96 15.01 15.46 10.48
CA GLN A 96 13.78 14.70 10.30
C GLN A 96 12.58 15.63 10.11
N GLU A 97 12.50 16.72 10.88
CA GLU A 97 11.42 17.72 10.80
C GLU A 97 11.30 18.35 9.40
N MET A 98 12.41 18.82 8.82
CA MET A 98 12.38 19.46 7.49
C MET A 98 11.85 18.54 6.38
N GLY A 99 12.09 17.24 6.51
CA GLY A 99 11.62 16.25 5.55
C GLY A 99 10.13 15.96 5.69
N GLY A 100 9.64 15.81 6.92
CA GLY A 100 8.32 15.25 7.21
C GLY A 100 7.14 16.12 6.82
N TYR A 101 7.14 17.38 7.29
CA TYR A 101 6.03 18.31 7.10
C TYR A 101 5.73 18.58 5.62
N LEU A 102 6.76 18.59 4.77
CA LEU A 102 6.62 18.83 3.33
C LEU A 102 5.79 17.73 2.66
N TYR A 103 5.96 16.46 3.06
CA TYR A 103 5.17 15.37 2.51
C TYR A 103 3.72 15.39 2.97
N TYR A 104 3.42 15.87 4.19
CA TYR A 104 2.04 16.08 4.64
C TYR A 104 1.31 17.18 3.87
N LEU A 105 2.02 18.14 3.27
CA LEU A 105 1.42 19.14 2.38
C LEU A 105 1.18 18.59 0.97
N ILE A 106 2.11 17.79 0.44
CA ILE A 106 2.01 17.22 -0.92
C ILE A 106 1.02 16.05 -0.97
N ALA A 107 0.94 15.23 0.08
CA ALA A 107 0.15 14.01 0.08
C ALA A 107 -1.36 14.22 -0.14
N PRO A 108 -2.03 15.22 0.50
CA PRO A 108 -3.42 15.55 0.20
C PRO A 108 -3.63 16.03 -1.24
N LEU A 109 -2.70 16.81 -1.79
CA LEU A 109 -2.77 17.25 -3.19
C LEU A 109 -2.70 16.06 -4.14
N LEU A 110 -1.78 15.12 -3.89
CA LEU A 110 -1.68 13.87 -4.63
C LEU A 110 -2.96 13.05 -4.53
N LEU A 111 -3.54 12.90 -3.33
CA LEU A 111 -4.81 12.20 -3.11
C LEU A 111 -5.93 12.81 -3.97
N LEU A 112 -6.04 14.14 -4.03
CA LEU A 112 -7.05 14.83 -4.84
C LEU A 112 -6.86 14.57 -6.34
N VAL A 113 -5.63 14.71 -6.84
CA VAL A 113 -5.30 14.48 -8.25
C VAL A 113 -5.59 13.04 -8.66
N VAL A 114 -5.15 12.06 -7.85
CA VAL A 114 -5.36 10.63 -8.13
C VAL A 114 -6.85 10.28 -8.01
N THR A 115 -7.58 10.84 -7.05
CA THR A 115 -9.03 10.63 -6.95
C THR A 115 -9.76 11.09 -8.21
N TRP A 116 -9.33 12.21 -8.80
CA TRP A 116 -9.98 12.75 -10.00
C TRP A 116 -9.59 12.01 -11.28
N LYS A 117 -8.31 11.64 -11.46
CA LYS A 117 -7.81 11.14 -12.75
C LYS A 117 -7.15 9.77 -12.70
N GLY A 118 -6.87 9.22 -11.53
CA GLY A 118 -6.05 8.02 -11.32
C GLY A 118 -6.57 6.78 -12.06
N TYR A 119 -7.82 6.39 -11.83
CA TYR A 119 -8.39 5.20 -12.49
C TYR A 119 -8.47 5.34 -14.02
N PRO A 120 -9.08 6.41 -14.60
CA PRO A 120 -9.09 6.60 -16.04
C PRO A 120 -7.69 6.67 -16.67
N PHE A 121 -6.74 7.34 -15.98
CA PHE A 121 -5.36 7.42 -16.42
C PHE A 121 -4.72 6.03 -16.50
N LEU A 122 -4.87 5.22 -15.45
CA LEU A 122 -4.30 3.87 -15.43
C LEU A 122 -4.93 2.99 -16.51
N VAL A 123 -6.24 3.09 -16.77
CA VAL A 123 -6.93 2.34 -17.83
C VAL A 123 -6.36 2.69 -19.21
N ARG A 124 -6.16 3.98 -19.49
CA ARG A 124 -5.67 4.48 -20.79
C ARG A 124 -4.17 4.24 -20.99
N CYS A 125 -3.38 4.45 -19.94
CA CYS A 125 -1.91 4.43 -19.97
C CYS A 125 -1.32 3.15 -19.34
N TRP A 126 -2.05 2.05 -19.27
CA TRP A 126 -1.57 0.83 -18.59
C TRP A 126 -0.28 0.27 -19.21
N ARG A 127 -0.09 0.33 -20.54
CA ARG A 127 1.14 -0.14 -21.22
C ARG A 127 2.39 0.66 -20.81
N PRO A 128 2.43 2.00 -20.97
CA PRO A 128 3.58 2.76 -20.52
C PRO A 128 3.78 2.69 -19.01
N VAL A 129 2.71 2.60 -18.20
CA VAL A 129 2.83 2.39 -16.75
C VAL A 129 3.52 1.06 -16.42
N MET A 130 3.14 -0.03 -17.09
CA MET A 130 3.83 -1.32 -16.90
C MET A 130 5.31 -1.25 -17.29
N VAL A 131 5.61 -0.64 -18.44
CA VAL A 131 7.01 -0.48 -18.89
C VAL A 131 7.80 0.37 -17.90
N ALA A 132 7.23 1.47 -17.41
CA ALA A 132 7.86 2.32 -16.40
C ALA A 132 8.14 1.56 -15.11
N VAL A 133 7.19 0.75 -14.62
CA VAL A 133 7.40 -0.09 -13.43
C VAL A 133 8.50 -1.11 -13.66
N ILE A 134 8.50 -1.82 -14.80
CA ILE A 134 9.58 -2.75 -15.16
C ILE A 134 10.93 -2.04 -15.26
N LEU A 135 10.98 -0.84 -15.86
CA LEU A 135 12.21 -0.04 -15.93
C LEU A 135 12.70 0.37 -14.55
N ILE A 136 11.82 0.78 -13.65
CA ILE A 136 12.17 1.07 -12.25
C ILE A 136 12.83 -0.17 -11.61
N TYR A 137 12.31 -1.37 -11.87
CA TYR A 137 12.91 -2.61 -11.39
C TYR A 137 14.28 -2.92 -12.02
N LEU A 138 14.41 -2.72 -13.33
CA LEU A 138 15.69 -2.94 -14.02
C LEU A 138 16.75 -1.95 -13.54
N VAL A 139 16.39 -0.68 -13.33
CA VAL A 139 17.26 0.33 -12.73
C VAL A 139 17.65 -0.07 -11.32
N GLN A 140 16.72 -0.53 -10.48
CA GLN A 140 17.05 -1.02 -9.14
C GLN A 140 18.00 -2.21 -9.16
N ALA A 141 17.79 -3.18 -10.05
CA ALA A 141 18.67 -4.34 -10.22
C ALA A 141 20.06 -3.93 -10.72
N GLY A 142 20.14 -3.00 -11.68
CA GLY A 142 21.39 -2.45 -12.19
C GLY A 142 22.15 -1.66 -11.12
N MET A 143 21.45 -0.78 -10.39
CA MET A 143 22.02 -0.06 -9.25
C MET A 143 22.51 -1.04 -8.18
N PHE A 144 21.84 -2.17 -7.96
CA PHE A 144 22.35 -3.21 -7.06
C PHE A 144 23.69 -3.78 -7.50
N GLY A 145 23.83 -4.16 -8.77
CA GLY A 145 25.11 -4.61 -9.32
C GLY A 145 26.25 -3.60 -9.13
N VAL A 146 25.94 -2.31 -9.22
CA VAL A 146 26.92 -1.22 -8.99
C VAL A 146 27.20 -1.02 -7.50
N THR A 147 26.19 -1.05 -6.63
CA THR A 147 26.38 -0.86 -5.16
C THR A 147 26.99 -2.05 -4.44
N GLY A 148 27.03 -3.23 -5.07
CA GLY A 148 27.90 -4.34 -4.65
C GLY A 148 29.39 -3.95 -4.60
N PHE A 149 29.77 -2.81 -5.20
CA PHE A 149 31.07 -2.14 -5.07
C PHE A 149 31.15 -1.09 -3.94
N GLY A 150 30.28 -1.14 -2.92
CA GLY A 150 30.46 -0.38 -1.67
C GLY A 150 29.81 1.01 -1.60
N TRP A 151 28.89 1.35 -2.51
CA TRP A 151 28.16 2.63 -2.45
C TRP A 151 26.79 2.46 -1.78
N SER A 152 26.62 3.02 -0.58
CA SER A 152 25.31 3.11 0.09
C SER A 152 24.58 4.40 -0.34
N MET A 153 23.42 4.26 -1.00
CA MET A 153 22.58 5.41 -1.36
C MET A 153 21.47 5.62 -0.31
N PRO A 154 21.37 6.82 0.30
CA PRO A 154 20.27 7.16 1.21
C PRO A 154 18.90 7.02 0.54
N GLY A 155 17.90 6.51 1.27
CA GLY A 155 16.52 6.39 0.79
C GLY A 155 16.21 5.21 -0.13
N ARG A 156 17.23 4.44 -0.53
CA ARG A 156 17.06 3.26 -1.41
C ARG A 156 16.12 2.20 -0.84
N ALA A 157 16.24 1.89 0.45
CA ALA A 157 15.43 0.85 1.09
C ALA A 157 13.92 1.14 0.97
N GLY A 158 13.51 2.41 1.17
CA GLY A 158 12.12 2.84 1.00
C GLY A 158 11.63 2.75 -0.45
N VAL A 159 12.44 3.16 -1.43
CA VAL A 159 12.09 3.06 -2.85
C VAL A 159 11.86 1.61 -3.27
N VAL A 160 12.75 0.71 -2.85
CA VAL A 160 12.62 -0.74 -3.10
C VAL A 160 11.32 -1.26 -2.47
N TYR A 161 11.08 -0.96 -1.18
CA TYR A 161 9.89 -1.38 -0.45
C TYR A 161 8.58 -1.02 -1.18
N PHE A 162 8.40 0.26 -1.54
CA PHE A 162 7.17 0.73 -2.19
C PHE A 162 7.07 0.27 -3.64
N SER A 163 8.19 0.12 -4.34
CA SER A 163 8.15 -0.47 -5.68
C SER A 163 7.59 -1.88 -5.67
N ILE A 164 7.97 -2.72 -4.68
CA ILE A 164 7.47 -4.11 -4.49
C ILE A 164 5.96 -4.10 -4.33
N LEU A 165 5.45 -3.22 -3.47
CA LEU A 165 4.01 -3.08 -3.26
C LEU A 165 3.27 -2.60 -4.53
N MET A 166 3.88 -1.75 -5.37
CA MET A 166 3.26 -1.30 -6.64
C MET A 166 3.11 -2.37 -7.70
N LEU A 167 3.86 -3.47 -7.62
CA LEU A 167 3.63 -4.58 -8.52
C LEU A 167 2.24 -5.16 -8.35
N ALA A 168 1.66 -5.14 -7.15
CA ALA A 168 0.38 -5.81 -6.91
C ALA A 168 -0.79 -5.18 -7.72
N PRO A 169 -1.01 -3.84 -7.67
CA PRO A 169 -2.02 -3.19 -8.53
C PRO A 169 -1.76 -3.38 -10.03
N VAL A 170 -0.48 -3.32 -10.46
CA VAL A 170 -0.11 -3.48 -11.89
C VAL A 170 -0.39 -4.91 -12.37
N LEU A 171 0.02 -5.92 -11.61
CA LEU A 171 -0.27 -7.31 -11.91
C LEU A 171 -1.76 -7.59 -11.92
N THR A 172 -2.53 -6.98 -11.03
CA THR A 172 -4.00 -7.09 -11.03
C THR A 172 -4.61 -6.62 -12.35
N MET A 173 -4.09 -5.53 -12.92
CA MET A 173 -4.49 -5.02 -14.23
C MET A 173 -4.15 -6.00 -15.36
N ILE A 174 -2.97 -6.63 -15.32
CA ILE A 174 -2.55 -7.63 -16.32
C ILE A 174 -3.40 -8.91 -16.22
N ILE A 175 -3.60 -9.41 -14.99
CA ILE A 175 -4.44 -10.58 -14.71
C ILE A 175 -5.85 -10.34 -15.26
N TYR A 176 -6.42 -9.16 -15.04
CA TYR A 176 -7.72 -8.80 -15.59
C TYR A 176 -7.75 -8.81 -17.12
N ARG A 177 -6.72 -8.28 -17.79
CA ARG A 177 -6.66 -8.29 -19.26
C ARG A 177 -6.45 -9.69 -19.84
N PHE A 178 -5.76 -10.58 -19.13
CA PHE A 178 -5.56 -11.97 -19.54
C PHE A 178 -6.63 -12.93 -19.02
N ARG A 179 -7.69 -12.44 -18.34
CA ARG A 179 -8.74 -13.25 -17.69
C ARG A 179 -9.39 -14.32 -18.57
N LYS A 180 -9.45 -14.10 -19.90
CA LYS A 180 -10.03 -15.03 -20.88
C LYS A 180 -9.04 -16.05 -21.43
N SER A 181 -7.73 -15.84 -21.28
CA SER A 181 -6.70 -16.69 -21.92
C SER A 181 -5.91 -17.48 -20.88
N GLN A 182 -6.18 -18.78 -20.84
CA GLN A 182 -5.57 -19.68 -19.86
C GLN A 182 -4.05 -19.76 -19.99
N LYS A 183 -3.55 -19.90 -21.22
CA LYS A 183 -2.11 -20.01 -21.50
C LYS A 183 -1.36 -18.74 -21.07
N LYS A 184 -1.93 -17.55 -21.35
CA LYS A 184 -1.30 -16.27 -20.99
C LYS A 184 -1.20 -16.08 -19.47
N LEU A 185 -2.21 -16.51 -18.71
CA LEU A 185 -2.17 -16.44 -17.25
C LEU A 185 -1.14 -17.39 -16.63
N VAL A 186 -1.01 -18.61 -17.14
CA VAL A 186 0.05 -19.55 -16.66
C VAL A 186 1.44 -18.98 -16.90
N VAL A 187 1.68 -18.47 -18.11
CA VAL A 187 2.97 -17.84 -18.45
C VAL A 187 3.22 -16.63 -17.55
N LEU A 188 2.18 -15.83 -17.27
CA LEU A 188 2.28 -14.71 -16.35
C LEU A 188 2.64 -15.17 -14.93
N PHE A 189 1.94 -16.16 -14.36
CA PHE A 189 2.25 -16.67 -13.02
C PHE A 189 3.65 -17.26 -12.94
N ALA A 190 4.06 -18.02 -13.94
CA ALA A 190 5.42 -18.56 -14.01
C ALA A 190 6.46 -17.43 -14.09
N ALA A 191 6.28 -16.47 -14.99
CA ALA A 191 7.20 -15.34 -15.16
C ALA A 191 7.28 -14.47 -13.89
N VAL A 192 6.13 -14.17 -13.28
CA VAL A 192 6.07 -13.42 -12.02
C VAL A 192 6.77 -14.20 -10.92
N THR A 193 6.51 -15.50 -10.76
CA THR A 193 7.14 -16.33 -9.72
C THR A 193 8.66 -16.38 -9.90
N THR A 194 9.14 -16.57 -11.14
CA THR A 194 10.59 -16.55 -11.44
C THR A 194 11.21 -15.20 -11.14
N LEU A 195 10.57 -14.10 -11.57
CA LEU A 195 10.99 -12.74 -11.22
C LEU A 195 11.01 -12.55 -9.70
N TRP A 196 9.99 -13.08 -9.01
CA TRP A 196 9.85 -12.99 -7.57
C TRP A 196 10.95 -13.71 -6.81
N ILE A 197 11.28 -14.95 -7.19
CA ILE A 197 12.39 -15.72 -6.60
C ILE A 197 13.71 -14.99 -6.82
N GLY A 198 13.93 -14.45 -8.03
CA GLY A 198 15.07 -13.59 -8.32
C GLY A 198 15.12 -12.41 -7.34
N LEU A 199 14.04 -11.64 -7.25
CA LEU A 199 13.95 -10.47 -6.36
C LEU A 199 14.22 -10.82 -4.91
N VAL A 200 13.66 -11.91 -4.36
CA VAL A 200 13.93 -12.33 -2.98
C VAL A 200 15.41 -12.61 -2.80
N THR A 201 16.01 -13.40 -3.69
CA THR A 201 17.43 -13.79 -3.63
C THR A 201 18.35 -12.57 -3.71
N PHE A 202 18.01 -11.58 -4.53
CA PHE A 202 18.78 -10.35 -4.65
C PHE A 202 18.55 -9.34 -3.51
N ASN A 203 17.41 -9.38 -2.82
CA ASN A 203 17.07 -8.42 -1.76
C ASN A 203 17.32 -8.94 -0.33
N ILE A 204 17.77 -10.18 -0.15
CA ILE A 204 18.17 -10.78 1.15
C ILE A 204 18.95 -9.80 2.05
N PRO A 205 19.92 -9.00 1.54
CA PRO A 205 20.72 -8.11 2.38
C PRO A 205 19.98 -6.92 3.01
N TYR A 206 18.79 -6.52 2.54
CA TYR A 206 18.21 -5.20 2.85
C TYR A 206 17.03 -5.20 3.82
N ARG A 207 16.73 -6.31 4.51
CA ARG A 207 15.62 -6.45 5.48
C ARG A 207 14.20 -6.03 4.98
N ASN A 208 14.02 -5.68 3.71
CA ASN A 208 12.75 -5.29 3.06
C ASN A 208 11.73 -6.44 2.88
N MET A 209 11.81 -7.47 3.72
CA MET A 209 11.07 -8.73 3.62
C MET A 209 9.58 -8.57 3.90
N THR A 210 9.23 -7.55 4.66
CA THR A 210 7.84 -7.19 4.97
C THR A 210 7.09 -6.84 3.69
N ALA A 211 7.62 -5.96 2.82
CA ALA A 211 6.98 -5.61 1.55
C ALA A 211 6.69 -6.84 0.67
N MET A 212 7.54 -7.86 0.73
CA MET A 212 7.35 -9.11 0.00
C MET A 212 6.15 -9.89 0.53
N VAL A 213 6.05 -10.09 1.84
CA VAL A 213 4.91 -10.76 2.47
C VAL A 213 3.61 -10.00 2.21
N LEU A 214 3.64 -8.67 2.34
CA LEU A 214 2.51 -7.79 2.04
C LEU A 214 2.05 -7.89 0.58
N PHE A 215 3.00 -7.94 -0.36
CA PHE A 215 2.72 -8.16 -1.78
C PHE A 215 2.02 -9.52 -2.01
N LEU A 216 2.53 -10.59 -1.40
CA LEU A 216 1.95 -11.93 -1.55
C LEU A 216 0.53 -11.98 -1.00
N PHE A 217 0.31 -11.49 0.21
CA PHE A 217 -1.03 -11.44 0.78
C PHE A 217 -1.98 -10.60 -0.07
N SER A 218 -1.50 -9.48 -0.62
CA SER A 218 -2.30 -8.61 -1.50
C SER A 218 -2.68 -9.29 -2.81
N ILE A 219 -1.74 -9.97 -3.47
CA ILE A 219 -1.99 -10.70 -4.72
C ILE A 219 -2.85 -11.93 -4.48
N CYS A 220 -2.55 -12.75 -3.48
CA CYS A 220 -3.36 -13.92 -3.12
C CYS A 220 -4.79 -13.52 -2.80
N GLY A 221 -4.98 -12.50 -1.94
CA GLY A 221 -6.30 -11.96 -1.63
C GLY A 221 -7.04 -11.45 -2.87
N THR A 222 -6.35 -10.76 -3.77
CA THR A 222 -6.94 -10.27 -5.02
C THR A 222 -7.33 -11.41 -5.96
N ILE A 223 -6.51 -12.45 -6.09
CA ILE A 223 -6.83 -13.64 -6.88
C ILE A 223 -8.08 -14.31 -6.30
N CYS A 224 -8.13 -14.53 -4.99
CA CYS A 224 -9.32 -15.07 -4.30
C CYS A 224 -10.58 -14.23 -4.57
N PHE A 225 -10.45 -12.90 -4.54
CA PHE A 225 -11.55 -11.99 -4.88
C PHE A 225 -12.01 -12.12 -6.34
N LEU A 226 -11.08 -12.21 -7.29
CA LEU A 226 -11.38 -12.43 -8.70
C LEU A 226 -12.12 -13.75 -8.93
N PHE A 227 -11.79 -14.80 -8.15
CA PHE A 227 -12.51 -16.07 -8.13
C PHE A 227 -13.91 -15.95 -7.59
N TYR A 228 -14.06 -15.35 -6.42
CA TYR A 228 -15.35 -15.15 -5.77
C TYR A 228 -16.34 -14.41 -6.67
N ARG A 229 -15.85 -13.40 -7.41
CA ARG A 229 -16.65 -12.63 -8.39
C ARG A 229 -16.87 -13.33 -9.74
N LYS A 230 -16.38 -14.57 -9.92
CA LYS A 230 -16.45 -15.36 -11.17
C LYS A 230 -15.88 -14.62 -12.39
N ILE A 231 -14.82 -13.83 -12.19
CA ILE A 231 -14.18 -13.02 -13.25
C ILE A 231 -13.21 -13.86 -14.07
N LEU A 232 -12.51 -14.79 -13.40
CA LEU A 232 -11.59 -15.72 -14.03
C LEU A 232 -12.36 -16.96 -14.50
N LEU A 233 -12.39 -17.19 -15.82
CA LEU A 233 -13.08 -18.30 -16.47
C LEU A 233 -12.26 -19.62 -16.40
N TRP A 234 -11.42 -19.76 -15.38
CA TRP A 234 -10.57 -20.93 -15.20
C TRP A 234 -11.28 -22.08 -14.48
N ASN A 235 -10.84 -23.30 -14.76
CA ASN A 235 -11.19 -24.42 -13.91
C ASN A 235 -10.56 -24.19 -12.52
N MET A 236 -11.38 -24.20 -11.47
CA MET A 236 -10.96 -23.90 -10.09
C MET A 236 -9.77 -24.77 -9.67
N ARG A 237 -9.74 -26.04 -10.11
CA ARG A 237 -8.68 -26.99 -9.76
C ARG A 237 -7.31 -26.61 -10.33
N THR A 238 -7.26 -26.18 -11.60
CA THR A 238 -5.99 -25.79 -12.22
C THR A 238 -5.45 -24.50 -11.62
N LEU A 239 -6.33 -23.55 -11.28
CA LEU A 239 -5.88 -22.28 -10.71
C LEU A 239 -5.37 -22.46 -9.29
N MET A 240 -6.10 -23.20 -8.47
CA MET A 240 -5.65 -23.54 -7.14
C MET A 240 -4.33 -24.31 -7.18
N ALA A 241 -4.15 -25.25 -8.12
CA ALA A 241 -2.88 -25.97 -8.26
C ALA A 241 -1.72 -25.04 -8.65
N VAL A 242 -1.92 -24.12 -9.60
CA VAL A 242 -0.88 -23.16 -10.02
C VAL A 242 -0.58 -22.16 -8.90
N SER A 243 -1.60 -21.57 -8.28
CA SER A 243 -1.41 -20.64 -7.16
C SER A 243 -0.76 -21.31 -5.95
N LEU A 244 -1.15 -22.54 -5.62
CA LEU A 244 -0.54 -23.30 -4.54
C LEU A 244 0.91 -23.67 -4.88
N GLY A 245 1.20 -24.04 -6.13
CA GLY A 245 2.56 -24.27 -6.61
C GLY A 245 3.43 -23.02 -6.51
N CYS A 246 2.94 -21.87 -6.98
CA CYS A 246 3.62 -20.58 -6.84
C CYS A 246 3.85 -20.22 -5.36
N ALA A 247 2.82 -20.36 -4.52
CA ALA A 247 2.92 -20.09 -3.09
C ALA A 247 3.91 -21.03 -2.38
N ALA A 248 3.95 -22.31 -2.76
CA ALA A 248 4.89 -23.28 -2.21
C ALA A 248 6.34 -22.97 -2.65
N MET A 249 6.55 -22.61 -3.92
CA MET A 249 7.88 -22.20 -4.41
C MET A 249 8.37 -20.94 -3.70
N THR A 250 7.49 -19.94 -3.55
CA THR A 250 7.79 -18.73 -2.81
C THR A 250 8.07 -19.04 -1.33
N GLY A 251 7.22 -19.84 -0.68
CA GLY A 251 7.40 -20.26 0.71
C GLY A 251 8.69 -21.05 0.95
N ALA A 252 9.13 -21.87 -0.01
CA ALA A 252 10.39 -22.58 0.06
C ALA A 252 11.59 -21.61 0.13
N VAL A 253 11.54 -20.47 -0.57
CA VAL A 253 12.59 -19.43 -0.47
C VAL A 253 12.59 -18.77 0.92
N PHE A 254 11.42 -18.54 1.51
CA PHE A 254 11.31 -18.05 2.89
C PHE A 254 11.88 -19.06 3.91
N VAL A 255 11.61 -20.35 3.73
CA VAL A 255 12.09 -21.38 4.66
C VAL A 255 13.58 -21.68 4.48
N THR A 256 14.14 -21.54 3.28
CA THR A 256 15.55 -21.93 3.01
C THR A 256 16.56 -20.83 3.33
N SER A 257 16.15 -19.56 3.33
CA SER A 257 17.06 -18.45 3.65
C SER A 257 17.24 -18.27 5.16
N SER A 258 18.49 -18.24 5.61
CA SER A 258 18.85 -18.09 7.04
C SER A 258 18.27 -16.80 7.64
N GLY A 259 18.40 -15.67 6.93
CA GLY A 259 17.87 -14.38 7.38
C GLY A 259 16.35 -14.37 7.59
N GLN A 260 15.58 -15.13 6.80
CA GLN A 260 14.13 -15.22 6.98
C GLN A 260 13.74 -16.03 8.22
N ARG A 261 14.48 -17.10 8.52
CA ARG A 261 14.29 -17.85 9.76
C ARG A 261 14.55 -16.96 10.97
N THR A 262 15.60 -16.15 10.92
CA THR A 262 15.90 -15.18 11.99
C THR A 262 14.78 -14.13 12.11
N LEU A 263 14.30 -13.55 11.01
CA LEU A 263 13.19 -12.58 11.07
C LEU A 263 11.89 -13.20 11.59
N LEU A 264 11.60 -14.45 11.21
CA LEU A 264 10.44 -15.17 11.73
C LEU A 264 10.60 -15.50 13.21
N GLN A 265 11.80 -15.86 13.65
CA GLN A 265 12.11 -16.09 15.06
C GLN A 265 11.95 -14.80 15.87
N ILE A 266 12.49 -13.67 15.40
CA ILE A 266 12.28 -12.35 16.03
C ILE A 266 10.80 -12.01 16.13
N PHE A 267 10.01 -12.31 15.10
CA PHE A 267 8.58 -12.03 15.09
C PHE A 267 7.78 -12.90 16.07
N LEU A 268 8.12 -14.19 16.19
CA LEU A 268 7.39 -15.16 17.03
C LEU A 268 7.87 -15.19 18.48
N HIS A 269 9.18 -15.12 18.68
CA HIS A 269 9.90 -15.28 19.95
C HIS A 269 11.00 -14.21 20.06
N PRO A 270 10.64 -12.92 20.19
CA PRO A 270 11.62 -11.84 20.25
C PRO A 270 12.61 -12.01 21.42
N GLU A 271 12.18 -12.57 22.55
CA GLU A 271 12.98 -12.81 23.75
C GLU A 271 14.21 -13.70 23.54
N GLU A 272 14.13 -14.66 22.61
CA GLU A 272 15.23 -15.57 22.30
C GLU A 272 16.26 -14.97 21.32
N ALA A 273 15.90 -13.87 20.66
CA ALA A 273 16.66 -13.27 19.57
C ALA A 273 17.35 -11.95 19.96
N VAL A 274 17.38 -11.60 21.25
CA VAL A 274 18.03 -10.38 21.75
C VAL A 274 19.51 -10.64 22.04
N TYR A 275 20.39 -9.95 21.33
CA TYR A 275 21.84 -9.97 21.55
C TYR A 275 22.38 -8.60 22.00
N SER A 276 21.78 -7.50 21.55
CA SER A 276 22.19 -6.13 21.84
C SER A 276 21.01 -5.18 21.99
N THR A 277 21.24 -4.00 22.58
CA THR A 277 20.25 -2.91 22.63
C THR A 277 19.90 -2.32 21.26
N TRP A 278 20.67 -2.67 20.21
CA TRP A 278 20.45 -2.21 18.84
C TRP A 278 19.53 -3.14 18.03
N ASP A 279 19.14 -4.29 18.59
CA ASP A 279 18.36 -5.28 17.88
C ASP A 279 16.88 -4.90 17.79
N ASP A 280 16.26 -5.22 16.64
CA ASP A 280 14.80 -5.15 16.47
C ASP A 280 14.07 -6.05 17.48
N ALA A 281 14.70 -7.15 17.89
CA ALA A 281 14.21 -8.04 18.94
C ALA A 281 14.19 -7.36 20.31
N TYR A 282 15.23 -6.61 20.67
CA TYR A 282 15.26 -5.83 21.92
C TYR A 282 14.11 -4.81 21.95
N ASN A 283 13.91 -4.08 20.84
CA ASN A 283 12.79 -3.14 20.71
C ASN A 283 11.43 -3.84 20.91
N SER A 284 11.27 -5.05 20.38
CA SER A 284 10.06 -5.84 20.52
C SER A 284 9.77 -6.22 21.98
N VAL A 285 10.77 -6.74 22.69
CA VAL A 285 10.64 -7.11 24.12
C VAL A 285 10.42 -5.86 24.99
N LEU A 286 11.13 -4.77 24.71
CA LEU A 286 10.95 -3.49 25.40
C LEU A 286 9.51 -3.00 25.29
N ILE A 287 8.96 -2.96 24.07
CA ILE A 287 7.58 -2.52 23.83
C ILE A 287 6.58 -3.41 24.55
N GLN A 288 6.73 -4.75 24.50
CA GLN A 288 5.86 -5.66 25.24
C GLN A 288 5.90 -5.41 26.75
N ASN A 289 7.11 -5.20 27.30
CA ASN A 289 7.29 -4.93 28.72
C ASN A 289 6.62 -3.62 29.14
N LEU A 290 6.88 -2.51 28.44
CA LEU A 290 6.27 -1.21 28.74
C LEU A 290 4.75 -1.24 28.59
N LEU A 291 4.22 -1.92 27.57
CA LEU A 291 2.78 -2.08 27.37
C LEU A 291 2.12 -2.83 28.52
N SER A 292 2.77 -3.89 29.02
CA SER A 292 2.26 -4.68 30.15
C SER A 292 2.18 -3.88 31.45
N ARG A 293 3.03 -2.86 31.60
CA ARG A 293 3.06 -1.95 32.75
C ARG A 293 2.16 -0.74 32.59
N THR A 294 1.69 -0.46 31.37
CA THR A 294 0.91 0.74 31.11
C THR A 294 -0.52 0.60 31.67
N PRO A 295 -1.00 1.56 32.49
CA PRO A 295 -2.36 1.55 33.03
C PRO A 295 -3.46 1.73 31.98
N LEU A 296 -4.71 1.44 32.37
CA LEU A 296 -5.85 1.60 31.47
C LEU A 296 -6.20 3.07 31.18
N THR A 297 -6.08 3.94 32.18
CA THR A 297 -6.70 5.28 32.17
C THR A 297 -5.73 6.45 32.03
N HIS A 298 -4.45 6.23 32.31
CA HIS A 298 -3.41 7.26 32.28
C HIS A 298 -2.12 6.68 31.69
N GLY A 299 -1.19 7.58 31.33
CA GLY A 299 0.10 7.21 30.76
C GLY A 299 0.96 6.36 31.69
N LEU A 300 2.05 5.86 31.15
CA LEU A 300 3.02 5.04 31.84
C LEU A 300 3.76 5.88 32.90
N GLU A 301 3.64 5.49 34.16
CA GLU A 301 4.34 6.11 35.29
C GLU A 301 5.55 5.25 35.66
N LEU A 302 6.75 5.83 35.58
CA LEU A 302 8.01 5.20 35.94
C LEU A 302 8.81 6.14 36.83
N SER A 303 9.49 5.60 37.84
CA SER A 303 10.46 6.39 38.62
C SER A 303 11.64 6.82 37.73
N PRO A 304 12.36 7.91 38.07
CA PRO A 304 13.55 8.31 37.31
C PRO A 304 14.62 7.22 37.21
N GLU A 305 14.79 6.43 38.27
CA GLU A 305 15.68 5.26 38.30
C GLU A 305 15.23 4.18 37.29
N GLU A 306 13.93 3.87 37.24
CA GLU A 306 13.39 2.93 36.26
C GLU A 306 13.57 3.44 34.83
N GLN A 307 13.33 4.73 34.59
CA GLN A 307 13.54 5.35 33.27
C GLN A 307 15.00 5.25 32.85
N MET A 308 15.94 5.48 33.77
CA MET A 308 17.37 5.32 33.52
C MET A 308 17.72 3.86 33.20
N ASN A 309 17.14 2.90 33.94
CA ASN A 309 17.33 1.48 33.68
C ASN A 309 16.81 1.05 32.30
N TYR A 310 15.66 1.57 31.85
CA TYR A 310 15.15 1.33 30.50
C TYR A 310 15.98 2.02 29.41
N GLY A 311 16.35 3.28 29.63
CA GLY A 311 17.12 4.10 28.71
C GLY A 311 18.49 3.49 28.40
N THR A 312 19.21 3.05 29.44
CA THR A 312 20.53 2.40 29.31
C THR A 312 20.45 0.96 28.82
N GLY A 313 19.31 0.29 28.98
CA GLY A 313 19.16 -1.15 28.73
C GLY A 313 19.55 -2.05 29.90
N ALA A 314 19.92 -1.46 31.05
CA ALA A 314 20.29 -2.19 32.27
C ALA A 314 19.18 -3.13 32.75
N TRP A 315 17.90 -2.73 32.61
CA TRP A 315 16.74 -3.55 33.00
C TRP A 315 16.72 -4.96 32.37
N TYR A 316 17.35 -5.13 31.21
CA TYR A 316 17.41 -6.40 30.48
C TYR A 316 18.79 -7.05 30.54
N PHE A 317 19.84 -6.24 30.50
CA PHE A 317 21.22 -6.72 30.31
C PHE A 317 22.05 -6.81 31.59
N ALA A 318 21.62 -6.22 32.72
CA ALA A 318 22.36 -6.28 33.98
C ALA A 318 22.67 -7.72 34.41
N ASP A 319 21.72 -8.64 34.28
CA ASP A 319 21.89 -10.05 34.64
C ASP A 319 22.38 -10.92 33.48
N LYS A 320 22.65 -10.35 32.30
CA LYS A 320 22.95 -11.11 31.06
C LYS A 320 24.31 -10.75 30.47
N ASP A 321 24.50 -9.50 30.07
CA ASP A 321 25.74 -9.00 29.47
C ASP A 321 25.85 -7.49 29.71
N GLU A 322 26.58 -7.12 30.77
CA GLU A 322 26.78 -5.72 31.18
C GLU A 322 27.39 -4.86 30.07
N ARG A 323 28.09 -5.47 29.10
CA ARG A 323 28.72 -4.76 27.97
C ARG A 323 27.70 -4.13 27.01
N GLN A 324 26.46 -4.63 27.03
CA GLN A 324 25.37 -4.08 26.22
C GLN A 324 24.67 -2.88 26.90
N ILE A 325 25.01 -2.58 28.15
CA ILE A 325 24.45 -1.43 28.88
C ILE A 325 25.08 -0.15 28.33
N GLY A 326 24.24 0.88 28.11
CA GLY A 326 24.68 2.17 27.61
C GLY A 326 25.75 2.82 28.48
N LEU A 327 26.79 3.36 27.82
CA LEU A 327 27.85 4.12 28.45
C LEU A 327 27.40 5.56 28.67
N ASP A 328 27.57 6.04 29.90
CA ASP A 328 27.35 7.44 30.26
C ASP A 328 28.36 8.35 29.54
N ALA A 329 27.83 9.20 28.66
CA ALA A 329 28.57 10.21 27.92
C ALA A 329 28.26 11.64 28.42
N THR A 330 27.62 11.77 29.59
CA THR A 330 27.35 13.05 30.23
C THR A 330 28.58 13.60 30.96
N ASN A 331 28.68 14.93 31.07
CA ASN A 331 29.71 15.62 31.86
C ASN A 331 31.17 15.18 31.58
N LEU A 332 31.53 15.05 30.31
CA LEU A 332 32.88 14.73 29.83
C LEU A 332 33.83 15.94 29.85
N ASP A 333 33.64 16.87 30.79
CA ASP A 333 34.30 18.19 30.79
C ASP A 333 35.77 18.14 31.21
N THR A 334 36.21 17.05 31.84
CA THR A 334 37.59 16.85 32.31
C THR A 334 38.31 15.86 31.41
N GLU A 335 39.58 16.14 31.08
CA GLU A 335 40.41 15.23 30.27
C GLU A 335 40.47 13.80 30.82
N GLU A 336 40.47 13.64 32.15
CA GLU A 336 40.50 12.34 32.82
C GLU A 336 39.23 11.52 32.52
N LYS A 337 38.04 12.08 32.77
CA LYS A 337 36.76 11.45 32.45
C LYS A 337 36.63 11.11 30.96
N LEU A 338 37.09 12.02 30.10
CA LEU A 338 37.06 11.81 28.66
C LEU A 338 38.03 10.70 28.20
N ARG A 339 39.18 10.53 28.88
CA ARG A 339 40.09 9.41 28.65
C ARG A 339 39.47 8.09 29.12
N GLU A 340 38.88 8.06 30.31
CA GLU A 340 38.21 6.86 30.84
C GLU A 340 37.05 6.41 29.95
N PHE A 341 36.21 7.35 29.52
CA PHE A 341 35.11 7.08 28.59
C PHE A 341 35.63 6.49 27.27
N ARG A 342 36.64 7.11 26.66
CA ARG A 342 37.24 6.61 25.42
C ARG A 342 37.86 5.23 25.60
N GLN A 343 38.60 5.00 26.69
CA GLN A 343 39.19 3.70 26.96
C GLN A 343 38.12 2.60 27.10
N LYS A 344 37.01 2.87 27.80
CA LYS A 344 35.89 1.91 27.91
C LYS A 344 35.21 1.67 26.57
N SER A 345 34.95 2.74 25.81
CA SER A 345 34.37 2.66 24.48
C SER A 345 35.25 1.85 23.52
N ASP A 346 36.54 2.15 23.47
CA ASP A 346 37.51 1.49 22.58
C ASP A 346 37.64 0.00 22.93
N ALA A 347 37.65 -0.35 24.23
CA ALA A 347 37.65 -1.73 24.68
C ALA A 347 36.40 -2.51 24.19
N LEU A 348 35.21 -1.90 24.23
CA LEU A 348 33.99 -2.52 23.71
C LEU A 348 34.07 -2.75 22.19
N TRP A 349 34.60 -1.78 21.44
CA TRP A 349 34.84 -1.94 20.01
C TRP A 349 35.83 -3.06 19.69
N GLU A 350 36.92 -3.18 20.45
CA GLU A 350 37.90 -4.27 20.32
C GLU A 350 37.28 -5.65 20.61
N GLU A 351 36.32 -5.71 21.54
CA GLU A 351 35.53 -6.91 21.84
C GLU A 351 34.40 -7.18 20.81
N GLY A 352 34.21 -6.30 19.83
CA GLY A 352 33.19 -6.43 18.79
C GLY A 352 31.78 -6.02 19.25
N VAL A 353 31.65 -5.31 20.37
CA VAL A 353 30.40 -4.75 20.88
C VAL A 353 30.24 -3.31 20.38
N LEU A 354 29.05 -2.96 19.89
CA LEU A 354 28.72 -1.60 19.47
C LEU A 354 28.19 -0.79 20.68
N PRO A 355 29.00 0.08 21.30
CA PRO A 355 28.57 0.81 22.49
C PRO A 355 27.41 1.76 22.16
N ARG A 356 26.43 1.80 23.06
CA ARG A 356 25.38 2.83 23.07
C ARG A 356 25.81 3.95 24.00
N TYR A 357 25.81 5.19 23.52
CA TYR A 357 26.16 6.34 24.33
C TYR A 357 24.90 7.04 24.85
N ILE A 358 24.95 7.47 26.10
CA ILE A 358 23.82 8.06 26.83
C ILE A 358 24.18 9.50 27.20
N ASP A 359 23.34 10.45 26.81
CA ASP A 359 23.53 11.90 27.00
C ASP A 359 22.54 12.51 28.02
N TYR A 360 21.89 11.66 28.81
CA TYR A 360 20.96 12.02 29.88
C TYR A 360 21.33 11.35 31.21
N GLN A 361 20.78 11.89 32.30
CA GLN A 361 20.95 11.43 33.67
C GLN A 361 19.58 11.21 34.33
N GLU A 362 19.56 10.61 35.52
CA GLU A 362 18.32 10.41 36.29
C GLU A 362 17.52 11.71 36.52
N SER A 363 18.17 12.87 36.54
CA SER A 363 17.50 14.16 36.76
C SER A 363 16.72 14.68 35.55
N ASN A 364 17.04 14.23 34.34
CA ASN A 364 16.47 14.76 33.09
C ASN A 364 16.03 13.69 32.08
N VAL A 365 16.14 12.40 32.43
CA VAL A 365 15.65 11.29 31.61
C VAL A 365 14.14 11.41 31.38
N THR A 366 13.70 11.10 30.16
CA THR A 366 12.31 11.13 29.76
C THR A 366 11.88 9.82 29.08
N LEU A 367 10.57 9.68 28.86
CA LEU A 367 9.99 8.60 28.07
C LEU A 367 10.66 8.47 26.68
N TRP A 368 11.01 9.58 26.05
CA TRP A 368 11.55 9.57 24.68
C TRP A 368 12.92 8.92 24.57
N ASP A 369 13.70 9.01 25.64
CA ASP A 369 15.07 8.51 25.73
C ASP A 369 15.15 6.97 25.83
N MET A 370 14.07 6.37 26.36
CA MET A 370 13.94 4.92 26.48
C MET A 370 13.32 4.25 25.26
N LEU A 371 12.60 4.98 24.40
CA LEU A 371 11.91 4.38 23.26
C LEU A 371 12.85 4.02 22.10
N PRO A 372 12.46 3.08 21.22
CA PRO A 372 13.24 2.72 20.03
C PRO A 372 13.55 3.94 19.14
N GLN A 373 14.70 3.95 18.46
CA GLN A 373 15.19 5.08 17.63
C GLN A 373 14.16 5.68 16.66
N HIS A 374 13.23 4.87 16.14
CA HIS A 374 12.19 5.28 15.20
C HIS A 374 10.78 5.27 15.81
N TYR A 375 10.64 5.50 17.12
CA TYR A 375 9.35 5.44 17.82
C TYR A 375 8.29 6.36 17.21
N HIS A 376 8.70 7.54 16.76
CA HIS A 376 7.84 8.59 16.19
C HIS A 376 7.13 8.11 14.90
N ASN A 377 7.71 7.17 14.16
CA ASN A 377 7.13 6.61 12.93
C ASN A 377 6.63 5.19 13.08
N ASN A 378 7.39 4.34 13.75
CA ASN A 378 7.12 2.90 13.79
C ASN A 378 6.18 2.56 14.95
N TYR A 379 6.25 3.28 16.07
CA TYR A 379 5.58 2.90 17.30
C TYR A 379 4.51 3.91 17.72
N VAL A 380 3.79 4.52 16.77
CA VAL A 380 2.77 5.54 17.05
C VAL A 380 1.68 5.05 18.01
N ILE A 381 1.19 3.82 17.82
CA ILE A 381 0.11 3.26 18.64
C ILE A 381 0.64 2.95 20.04
N ALA A 382 1.82 2.32 20.14
CA ALA A 382 2.45 2.00 21.42
C ALA A 382 2.79 3.27 22.20
N THR A 383 3.40 4.26 21.54
CA THR A 383 3.71 5.57 22.13
C THR A 383 2.44 6.28 22.59
N GLY A 384 1.35 6.24 21.81
CA GLY A 384 0.06 6.77 22.24
C GLY A 384 -0.48 6.09 23.50
N ILE A 385 -0.29 4.78 23.62
CA ILE A 385 -0.64 4.02 24.85
C ILE A 385 0.26 4.47 26.01
N PHE A 386 1.56 4.60 25.82
CA PHE A 386 2.49 5.05 26.87
C PHE A 386 2.19 6.46 27.36
N LEU A 387 1.69 7.35 26.50
CA LEU A 387 1.38 8.73 26.87
C LEU A 387 0.02 8.85 27.57
N PHE A 388 -0.99 8.11 27.12
CA PHE A 388 -2.39 8.37 27.50
C PHE A 388 -3.10 7.18 28.15
N GLY A 389 -2.48 6.01 28.19
CA GLY A 389 -3.05 4.77 28.69
C GLY A 389 -3.74 3.93 27.60
N TRP A 390 -4.16 2.73 27.98
CA TRP A 390 -4.77 1.77 27.04
C TRP A 390 -6.11 2.22 26.47
N ILE A 391 -6.96 2.92 27.22
CA ILE A 391 -8.29 3.32 26.72
C ILE A 391 -8.18 4.22 25.48
N PRO A 392 -7.40 5.32 25.50
CA PRO A 392 -7.13 6.12 24.30
C PRO A 392 -6.47 5.31 23.16
N GLY A 393 -5.53 4.41 23.48
CA GLY A 393 -4.91 3.53 22.49
C GLY A 393 -5.91 2.59 21.79
N MET A 394 -6.82 1.98 22.56
CA MET A 394 -7.89 1.13 22.03
C MET A 394 -8.89 1.94 21.20
N ALA A 395 -9.17 3.18 21.57
CA ALA A 395 -9.98 4.09 20.76
C ALA A 395 -9.31 4.36 19.40
N LEU A 396 -7.99 4.63 19.39
CA LEU A 396 -7.23 4.79 18.14
C LEU A 396 -7.31 3.54 17.26
N VAL A 397 -7.09 2.36 17.82
CA VAL A 397 -7.22 1.08 17.10
C VAL A 397 -8.64 0.89 16.54
N ALA A 398 -9.68 1.24 17.31
CA ALA A 398 -11.07 1.16 16.85
C ALA A 398 -11.36 2.11 15.68
N VAL A 399 -10.80 3.33 15.69
CA VAL A 399 -10.92 4.28 14.57
C VAL A 399 -10.23 3.75 13.31
N LEU A 400 -9.05 3.13 13.47
CA LEU A 400 -8.34 2.48 12.35
C LEU A 400 -9.14 1.29 11.79
N LEU A 401 -9.73 0.46 12.64
CA LEU A 401 -10.61 -0.63 12.20
C LEU A 401 -11.84 -0.11 11.46
N LEU A 402 -12.47 0.96 11.97
CA LEU A 402 -13.59 1.62 11.29
C LEU A 402 -13.19 2.12 9.91
N PHE A 403 -11.98 2.68 9.75
CA PHE A 403 -11.47 3.09 8.45
C PHE A 403 -11.43 1.92 7.46
N TYR A 404 -10.86 0.78 7.85
CA TYR A 404 -10.81 -0.39 6.96
C TYR A 404 -12.20 -0.97 6.67
N VAL A 405 -13.11 -0.98 7.65
CA VAL A 405 -14.51 -1.39 7.44
C VAL A 405 -15.19 -0.50 6.40
N LEU A 406 -15.06 0.82 6.52
CA LEU A 406 -15.62 1.76 5.54
C LEU A 406 -14.96 1.63 4.17
N LEU A 407 -13.63 1.47 4.14
CA LEU A 407 -12.85 1.27 2.91
C LEU A 407 -13.34 0.05 2.13
N PHE A 408 -13.38 -1.13 2.76
CA PHE A 408 -13.84 -2.35 2.10
C PHE A 408 -15.35 -2.31 1.80
N SER A 409 -16.16 -1.66 2.63
CA SER A 409 -17.57 -1.42 2.32
C SER A 409 -17.76 -0.59 1.05
N CYS A 410 -16.90 0.39 0.80
CA CYS A 410 -16.87 1.14 -0.46
C CYS A 410 -16.40 0.27 -1.63
N ILE A 411 -15.29 -0.47 -1.47
CA ILE A 411 -14.74 -1.35 -2.51
C ILE A 411 -15.76 -2.40 -2.96
N LEU A 412 -16.46 -3.05 -2.01
CA LEU A 412 -17.43 -4.10 -2.31
C LEU A 412 -18.68 -3.57 -3.03
N LYS A 413 -18.98 -2.27 -2.94
CA LYS A 413 -20.08 -1.63 -3.69
C LYS A 413 -19.75 -1.42 -5.17
N ILE A 414 -18.47 -1.51 -5.56
CA ILE A 414 -17.98 -1.30 -6.93
C ILE A 414 -18.43 -2.45 -7.84
N ARG A 415 -19.17 -2.13 -8.90
CA ARG A 415 -19.76 -3.09 -9.85
C ARG A 415 -18.82 -3.41 -11.01
N GLY A 416 -18.16 -2.40 -11.56
CA GLY A 416 -17.17 -2.48 -12.63
C GLY A 416 -16.08 -3.49 -12.27
N ILE A 417 -15.86 -4.43 -13.19
CA ILE A 417 -15.06 -5.62 -12.89
C ILE A 417 -13.60 -5.26 -12.66
N LEU A 418 -13.02 -4.46 -13.55
CA LEU A 418 -11.65 -4.00 -13.38
C LEU A 418 -11.53 -3.04 -12.20
N ALA A 419 -12.43 -2.05 -12.11
CA ALA A 419 -12.42 -1.03 -11.06
C ALA A 419 -12.43 -1.66 -9.67
N SER A 420 -13.30 -2.64 -9.43
CA SER A 420 -13.39 -3.33 -8.14
C SER A 420 -12.13 -4.13 -7.84
N SER A 421 -11.54 -4.77 -8.84
CA SER A 421 -10.39 -5.67 -8.66
C SER A 421 -9.15 -4.87 -8.30
N LEU A 422 -8.94 -3.75 -9.00
CA LEU A 422 -7.88 -2.80 -8.70
C LEU A 422 -8.07 -2.17 -7.32
N ALA A 423 -9.28 -1.67 -7.02
CA ALA A 423 -9.58 -1.07 -5.72
C ALA A 423 -9.41 -2.08 -4.57
N PHE A 424 -9.81 -3.33 -4.77
CA PHE A 424 -9.60 -4.41 -3.81
C PHE A 424 -8.11 -4.69 -3.59
N CYS A 425 -7.30 -4.74 -4.65
CA CYS A 425 -5.85 -4.93 -4.53
C CYS A 425 -5.18 -3.78 -3.77
N CYS A 426 -5.51 -2.53 -4.11
CA CYS A 426 -5.02 -1.35 -3.38
C CYS A 426 -5.45 -1.39 -1.91
N GLY A 427 -6.70 -1.78 -1.64
CA GLY A 427 -7.24 -1.94 -0.29
C GLY A 427 -6.50 -3.02 0.51
N GLN A 428 -6.17 -4.15 -0.11
CA GLN A 428 -5.34 -5.19 0.50
C GLN A 428 -3.93 -4.69 0.84
N CYS A 429 -3.30 -3.93 -0.07
CA CYS A 429 -1.98 -3.34 0.20
C CYS A 429 -2.01 -2.40 1.42
N LEU A 430 -3.06 -1.60 1.56
CA LEU A 430 -3.25 -0.74 2.73
C LEU A 430 -3.57 -1.55 4.00
N LEU A 431 -4.38 -2.60 3.88
CA LEU A 431 -4.79 -3.45 5.00
C LEU A 431 -3.58 -4.16 5.62
N TRP A 432 -2.79 -4.86 4.81
CA TRP A 432 -1.68 -5.64 5.33
C TRP A 432 -0.58 -4.75 5.92
N GLN A 433 -0.35 -3.55 5.37
CA GLN A 433 0.50 -2.56 6.01
C GLN A 433 -0.01 -2.22 7.42
N GLY A 434 -1.31 -1.93 7.57
CA GLY A 434 -1.92 -1.64 8.88
C GLY A 434 -1.87 -2.83 9.85
N VAL A 435 -2.08 -4.05 9.38
CA VAL A 435 -2.01 -5.27 10.21
C VAL A 435 -0.59 -5.47 10.76
N PHE A 436 0.43 -5.45 9.90
CA PHE A 436 1.81 -5.61 10.35
C PHE A 436 2.30 -4.42 11.18
N TYR A 437 1.79 -3.21 10.91
CA TYR A 437 2.08 -2.05 11.75
C TYR A 437 1.54 -2.24 13.16
N LEU A 438 0.29 -2.69 13.27
CA LEU A 438 -0.36 -2.97 14.55
C LEU A 438 0.40 -4.05 15.33
N LEU A 439 0.78 -5.15 14.66
CA LEU A 439 1.57 -6.22 15.28
C LEU A 439 2.92 -5.71 15.78
N GLY A 440 3.64 -4.92 14.99
CA GLY A 440 4.89 -4.31 15.43
C GLY A 440 4.72 -3.41 16.65
N ASN A 441 3.59 -2.67 16.74
CA ASN A 441 3.28 -1.83 17.90
C ASN A 441 2.97 -2.64 19.17
N PHE A 442 2.69 -3.93 19.05
CA PHE A 442 2.57 -4.86 20.18
C PHE A 442 3.84 -5.70 20.39
N GLY A 443 4.97 -5.28 19.79
CA GLY A 443 6.27 -5.94 19.90
C GLY A 443 6.38 -7.23 19.07
N HIS A 444 5.62 -7.34 17.98
CA HIS A 444 5.80 -8.40 16.99
C HIS A 444 6.22 -7.79 15.65
N GLN A 445 7.46 -7.28 15.59
CA GLN A 445 8.02 -6.69 14.38
C GLN A 445 8.52 -7.79 13.43
N TYR A 446 8.02 -7.78 12.18
CA TYR A 446 8.55 -8.61 11.11
C TYR A 446 9.29 -7.74 10.10
N GLY A 447 10.61 -7.91 9.97
CA GLY A 447 11.45 -7.17 9.04
C GLY A 447 11.39 -5.66 9.25
N THR A 448 11.43 -4.90 8.14
CA THR A 448 11.23 -3.45 8.17
C THR A 448 9.79 -3.10 8.57
N PHE A 449 9.65 -2.13 9.47
CA PHE A 449 8.34 -1.62 9.87
C PHE A 449 7.55 -1.11 8.66
N PRO A 450 6.29 -1.54 8.45
CA PRO A 450 5.41 -0.92 7.47
C PRO A 450 5.03 0.49 7.93
N ASN A 451 4.28 1.23 7.11
CA ASN A 451 3.74 2.52 7.52
C ASN A 451 2.25 2.39 7.84
N LEU A 452 1.79 3.02 8.92
CA LEU A 452 0.37 3.16 9.23
C LEU A 452 -0.27 4.17 8.28
N PRO A 453 -1.16 3.75 7.37
CA PRO A 453 -1.71 4.66 6.38
C PRO A 453 -2.33 5.91 7.00
N MET A 454 -2.01 7.08 6.45
CA MET A 454 -2.48 8.42 6.85
C MET A 454 -1.94 8.98 8.17
N VAL A 455 -1.53 8.14 9.12
CA VAL A 455 -1.21 8.56 10.49
C VAL A 455 0.28 8.53 10.78
N SER A 456 0.96 7.44 10.44
CA SER A 456 2.41 7.33 10.63
C SER A 456 3.10 8.11 9.52
N GLU A 457 4.08 8.91 9.89
CA GLU A 457 4.87 9.60 8.91
C GLU A 457 5.90 8.66 8.28
N GLY A 458 6.07 8.81 6.97
CA GLY A 458 7.30 8.42 6.30
C GLY A 458 7.33 9.05 4.93
N ARG A 459 8.45 9.71 4.59
CA ARG A 459 8.68 10.49 3.36
C ARG A 459 7.91 9.98 2.13
N ILE A 460 8.38 8.90 1.51
CA ILE A 460 7.74 8.31 0.31
C ILE A 460 6.47 7.53 0.66
N SER A 461 6.38 7.00 1.88
CA SER A 461 5.30 6.11 2.30
C SER A 461 3.92 6.77 2.34
N ILE A 462 3.84 8.04 2.77
CA ILE A 462 2.58 8.76 2.82
C ILE A 462 2.07 9.06 1.40
N LEU A 463 2.96 9.45 0.49
CA LEU A 463 2.62 9.65 -0.93
C LEU A 463 2.10 8.36 -1.55
N PHE A 464 2.74 7.23 -1.25
CA PHE A 464 2.34 5.92 -1.71
C PHE A 464 0.95 5.52 -1.22
N ASN A 465 0.70 5.68 0.08
CA ASN A 465 -0.57 5.36 0.70
C ASN A 465 -1.69 6.27 0.16
N MET A 466 -1.39 7.55 -0.11
CA MET A 466 -2.34 8.47 -0.75
C MET A 466 -2.61 8.11 -2.21
N PHE A 467 -1.60 7.63 -2.94
CA PHE A 467 -1.82 7.10 -4.29
C PHE A 467 -2.74 5.88 -4.27
N LEU A 468 -2.49 4.89 -3.41
CA LEU A 468 -3.35 3.70 -3.29
C LEU A 468 -4.79 4.08 -2.92
N LEU A 469 -4.96 4.94 -1.93
CA LEU A 469 -6.28 5.40 -1.48
C LEU A 469 -6.98 6.24 -2.57
N GLY A 470 -6.25 7.11 -3.26
CA GLY A 470 -6.74 7.88 -4.39
C GLY A 470 -7.21 6.99 -5.54
N MET A 471 -6.51 5.89 -5.82
CA MET A 471 -6.93 4.91 -6.82
C MET A 471 -8.25 4.23 -6.43
N ILE A 472 -8.47 3.96 -5.13
CA ILE A 472 -9.73 3.40 -4.61
C ILE A 472 -10.87 4.41 -4.78
N PHE A 473 -10.66 5.67 -4.37
CA PHE A 473 -11.66 6.71 -4.55
C PHE A 473 -11.96 6.98 -6.02
N SER A 474 -10.94 6.97 -6.88
CA SER A 474 -11.11 7.14 -8.33
C SER A 474 -11.92 5.99 -8.92
N ALA A 475 -11.57 4.73 -8.60
CA ALA A 475 -12.33 3.57 -9.05
C ALA A 475 -13.79 3.61 -8.57
N TYR A 476 -14.04 4.02 -7.33
CA TYR A 476 -15.39 4.18 -6.79
C TYR A 476 -16.18 5.31 -7.49
N ARG A 477 -15.53 6.45 -7.77
CA ARG A 477 -16.11 7.61 -8.45
C ARG A 477 -16.61 7.28 -9.86
N TYR A 478 -15.86 6.47 -10.61
CA TYR A 478 -16.17 6.09 -11.99
C TYR A 478 -17.04 4.82 -12.10
N ASP A 479 -17.56 4.29 -10.98
CA ASP A 479 -18.28 3.02 -10.96
C ASP A 479 -19.80 3.11 -11.05
N ARG A 480 -20.48 4.22 -10.75
CA ARG A 480 -21.95 4.23 -10.75
C ARG A 480 -22.51 5.58 -11.18
N VAL A 481 -23.44 5.51 -12.11
CA VAL A 481 -24.41 6.57 -12.40
C VAL A 481 -25.45 6.59 -11.28
N MET A 482 -25.49 7.66 -10.48
CA MET A 482 -26.69 7.92 -9.65
C MET A 482 -27.84 8.35 -10.57
N GLY A 483 -29.00 7.73 -10.35
CA GLY A 483 -30.13 7.70 -11.26
C GLY A 483 -30.42 9.00 -12.01
N VAL A 484 -30.56 8.87 -13.32
CA VAL A 484 -31.51 9.71 -14.04
C VAL A 484 -32.86 9.35 -13.41
N MET A 485 -33.40 10.24 -12.57
CA MET A 485 -34.84 10.27 -12.35
C MET A 485 -35.45 10.39 -13.74
N MET A 486 -36.12 9.34 -14.20
CA MET A 486 -36.96 9.42 -15.38
C MET A 486 -38.13 10.33 -15.00
N GLU A 487 -37.95 11.66 -15.11
CA GLU A 487 -39.08 12.57 -15.24
C GLU A 487 -39.77 12.21 -16.55
N GLY A 488 -40.75 11.33 -16.49
CA GLY A 488 -41.41 10.85 -17.69
C GLY A 488 -42.47 9.77 -17.53
N GLU A 489 -43.00 9.51 -16.33
CA GLU A 489 -44.16 8.61 -16.18
C GLU A 489 -45.18 9.17 -15.18
N SER A 490 -45.86 10.26 -15.56
CA SER A 490 -47.27 10.43 -15.19
C SER A 490 -47.92 11.52 -16.06
N THR A 491 -48.45 11.11 -17.21
CA THR A 491 -49.80 11.47 -17.67
C THR A 491 -50.03 10.73 -18.98
N ALA A 492 -50.71 9.59 -18.89
CA ALA A 492 -51.37 8.98 -20.02
C ALA A 492 -52.45 9.96 -20.51
N GLY A 493 -52.18 10.60 -21.65
CA GLY A 493 -53.12 11.44 -22.38
C GLY A 493 -53.06 11.03 -23.85
N THR A 494 -54.13 10.41 -24.29
CA THR A 494 -54.46 9.97 -25.67
C THR A 494 -54.06 10.98 -26.76
N GLY A 495 -53.39 10.54 -27.82
CA GLY A 495 -53.26 11.36 -29.04
C GLY A 495 -52.09 11.01 -29.96
N SER A 496 -52.42 10.48 -31.14
CA SER A 496 -51.64 10.27 -32.37
C SER A 496 -50.12 10.51 -32.41
N GLY A 497 -49.41 9.48 -32.89
CA GLY A 497 -48.51 9.63 -34.05
C GLY A 497 -47.35 10.61 -33.94
N ASN A 498 -46.37 10.35 -33.08
CA ASN A 498 -44.99 10.76 -33.35
C ASN A 498 -44.02 9.89 -32.53
N ARG A 499 -43.26 9.01 -33.20
CA ARG A 499 -42.14 8.28 -32.56
C ARG A 499 -41.10 9.30 -32.12
N ARG A 500 -41.14 9.71 -30.85
CA ARG A 500 -40.13 10.57 -30.24
C ARG A 500 -38.79 9.82 -30.25
N LYS A 501 -37.89 10.23 -31.14
CA LYS A 501 -36.45 9.95 -31.04
C LYS A 501 -35.99 10.45 -29.68
N ILE A 502 -35.67 9.52 -28.77
CA ILE A 502 -34.93 9.87 -27.56
C ILE A 502 -33.54 10.32 -28.05
N LYS A 503 -33.23 11.59 -27.81
CA LYS A 503 -32.06 12.28 -28.33
C LYS A 503 -30.81 11.85 -27.56
N TYR A 504 -30.26 10.68 -27.91
CA TYR A 504 -28.92 10.22 -27.46
C TYR A 504 -27.79 10.65 -28.41
N SER A 505 -28.04 11.61 -29.31
CA SER A 505 -27.06 12.13 -30.27
C SER A 505 -25.94 12.98 -29.66
N MET A 506 -25.68 12.88 -28.36
CA MET A 506 -24.78 13.75 -27.60
C MET A 506 -23.59 12.99 -26.99
N ILE A 507 -23.27 11.78 -27.49
CA ILE A 507 -22.02 11.07 -27.16
C ILE A 507 -20.95 11.31 -28.26
N TRP A 508 -21.37 11.60 -29.50
CA TRP A 508 -20.48 11.80 -30.66
C TRP A 508 -20.68 13.15 -31.36
N GLY A 509 -21.21 14.16 -30.66
CA GLY A 509 -21.35 15.52 -31.18
C GLY A 509 -20.10 16.38 -30.94
N HIS A 510 -19.37 16.70 -32.00
CA HIS A 510 -18.28 17.69 -32.08
C HIS A 510 -17.07 17.48 -31.17
N LYS A 511 -16.23 16.50 -31.51
CA LYS A 511 -14.79 16.76 -31.61
C LYS A 511 -14.36 16.39 -33.02
N GLY A 512 -14.29 17.40 -33.88
CA GLY A 512 -13.52 17.30 -35.11
C GLY A 512 -12.11 16.87 -34.73
N ILE A 513 -11.77 15.65 -35.08
CA ILE A 513 -10.38 15.27 -35.32
C ILE A 513 -10.25 15.55 -36.81
N ASP A 514 -9.72 16.73 -37.13
CA ASP A 514 -9.20 17.00 -38.46
C ASP A 514 -8.11 15.96 -38.74
N ILE A 515 -8.22 15.33 -39.91
CA ILE A 515 -7.28 14.35 -40.46
C ILE A 515 -5.94 15.01 -40.73
#